data_AF-A0A937SAU3-F1
#
_entry.id   AF-A0A937SAU3-F1
#
_cell.length_a   1.000
_cell.length_b   1.000
_cell.length_c   1.000
_cell.angle_alpha   90.00
_cell.angle_beta   90.00
_cell.angle_gamma   90.00
#
_symmetry.space_group_name_H-M   'P 1'
#
loop_
_entity.id
_entity.type
_entity.pdbx_description
1 polymer ?
#
loop_
_entity_poly.entity_id
_entity_poly.type
_entity_poly.pdbx_seq_one_letter_code
_entity_poly.pdbx_strand_id
1 'polypeptide(L)'
;MGFFDRIWRVIRANLNALISQAEDPEKILEQVVLDMQDDLIQLRQAVAQAIATQKRTERQYSQSKTTADEWYRRAQLALQKGEEELAREALVRRKSYEETATAMQAQLTQQVGVVDQLKQNMRKLENKISEAKTKKDLYIARARSAKATQQINEMMGNVGTGSAMQAFDRMEEKVLQLEAQSEAITELSMDDLEQRFEKLGQADDIDAELESMKSQALSGTSSTVQLPASQSADPELEKLRQQIREG
;
A
#
# COMPACT_ATOMS: atom_id res chain seq x y z
N MET A 1 -14.46 31.89 -19.43
CA MET A 1 -13.57 30.92 -18.74
C MET A 1 -13.59 31.20 -17.25
N GLY A 2 -14.28 30.34 -16.49
CA GLY A 2 -14.51 30.54 -15.07
C GLY A 2 -13.26 30.28 -14.23
N PHE A 3 -13.20 30.83 -13.02
CA PHE A 3 -12.17 30.52 -12.01
C PHE A 3 -12.03 29.00 -11.79
N PHE A 4 -13.16 28.28 -11.80
CA PHE A 4 -13.21 26.82 -11.72
C PHE A 4 -12.52 26.10 -12.87
N ASP A 5 -12.64 26.58 -14.11
CA ASP A 5 -11.92 25.97 -15.26
C ASP A 5 -10.40 26.14 -15.11
N ARG A 6 -9.96 27.21 -14.44
CA ARG A 6 -8.54 27.47 -14.20
C ARG A 6 -8.01 26.55 -13.11
N ILE A 7 -8.74 26.37 -12.01
CA ILE A 7 -8.40 25.39 -10.96
C ILE A 7 -8.38 23.97 -11.55
N TRP A 8 -9.43 23.57 -12.27
CA TRP A 8 -9.50 22.24 -12.89
C TRP A 8 -8.41 22.01 -13.92
N ARG A 9 -7.97 23.05 -14.63
CA ARG A 9 -6.85 22.97 -15.56
C ARG A 9 -5.51 22.80 -14.85
N VAL A 10 -5.29 23.48 -13.72
CA VAL A 10 -4.07 23.29 -12.90
C VAL A 10 -4.06 21.87 -12.32
N ILE A 11 -5.18 21.40 -11.78
CA ILE A 11 -5.33 20.03 -11.28
C ILE A 11 -5.08 19.00 -12.40
N ARG A 12 -5.65 19.18 -13.60
CA ARG A 12 -5.38 18.30 -14.76
C ARG A 12 -3.94 18.35 -15.25
N ALA A 13 -3.35 19.54 -15.30
CA ALA A 13 -1.98 19.72 -15.77
C ALA A 13 -1.00 19.00 -14.84
N ASN A 14 -1.21 19.13 -13.52
CA ASN A 14 -0.41 18.43 -12.51
C ASN A 14 -0.70 16.92 -12.51
N LEU A 15 -1.96 16.49 -12.67
CA LEU A 15 -2.32 15.08 -12.80
C LEU A 15 -1.65 14.41 -14.00
N ASN A 16 -1.67 15.04 -15.17
CA ASN A 16 -1.04 14.48 -16.37
C ASN A 16 0.48 14.38 -16.20
N ALA A 17 1.13 15.37 -15.56
CA ALA A 17 2.56 15.33 -15.28
C ALA A 17 2.92 14.27 -14.21
N LEU A 18 2.10 14.12 -13.16
CA LEU A 18 2.28 13.11 -12.11
C LEU A 18 2.03 11.70 -12.63
N ILE A 19 1.00 11.48 -13.46
CA ILE A 19 0.70 10.17 -14.07
C ILE A 19 1.83 9.69 -14.97
N SER A 20 2.53 10.59 -15.68
CA SER A 20 3.67 10.21 -16.50
C SER A 20 4.94 9.86 -15.72
N GLN A 21 4.98 10.14 -14.41
CA GLN A 21 6.22 10.10 -13.63
C GLN A 21 6.13 9.32 -12.30
N ALA A 22 4.93 8.94 -11.86
CA ALA A 22 4.72 8.30 -10.57
C ALA A 22 4.65 6.77 -10.67
N GLU A 23 5.37 6.11 -9.75
CA GLU A 23 5.39 4.66 -9.55
C GLU A 23 4.13 4.13 -8.83
N ASP A 24 3.32 5.00 -8.20
CA ASP A 24 2.15 4.59 -7.41
C ASP A 24 0.90 5.47 -7.66
N PRO A 25 -0.09 4.98 -8.45
CA PRO A 25 -1.31 5.72 -8.76
C PRO A 25 -2.21 5.94 -7.55
N GLU A 26 -2.07 5.14 -6.48
CA GLU A 26 -2.84 5.30 -5.24
C GLU A 26 -2.49 6.61 -4.54
N LYS A 27 -1.18 6.87 -4.36
CA LYS A 27 -0.67 8.08 -3.71
C LYS A 27 -1.05 9.36 -4.45
N ILE A 28 -1.02 9.37 -5.79
CA ILE A 28 -1.42 10.55 -6.56
C ILE A 28 -2.88 10.89 -6.32
N LEU A 29 -3.77 9.88 -6.40
CA LEU A 29 -5.20 10.13 -6.24
C LEU A 29 -5.54 10.57 -4.81
N GLU A 30 -4.83 10.05 -3.80
CA GLU A 30 -4.91 10.56 -2.43
C GLU A 30 -4.47 12.02 -2.32
N GLN A 31 -3.31 12.37 -2.88
CA GLN A 31 -2.78 13.73 -2.84
C GLN A 31 -3.74 14.72 -3.51
N VAL A 32 -4.30 14.37 -4.69
CA VAL A 32 -5.25 15.24 -5.38
C VAL A 32 -6.49 15.51 -4.53
N VAL A 33 -7.02 14.50 -3.85
CA VAL A 33 -8.17 14.68 -2.96
C VAL A 33 -7.80 15.58 -1.77
N LEU A 34 -6.59 15.43 -1.20
CA LEU A 34 -6.09 16.29 -0.12
C LEU A 34 -5.96 17.75 -0.59
N ASP A 35 -5.31 17.99 -1.73
CA ASP A 35 -5.15 19.33 -2.30
C ASP A 35 -6.53 19.99 -2.54
N MET A 36 -7.50 19.23 -3.06
CA MET A 36 -8.87 19.74 -3.24
C MET A 36 -9.56 20.07 -1.90
N GLN A 37 -9.26 19.33 -0.83
CA GLN A 37 -9.79 19.63 0.51
C GLN A 37 -9.17 20.91 1.09
N ASP A 38 -7.88 21.12 0.87
CA ASP A 38 -7.19 22.34 1.29
C ASP A 38 -7.71 23.57 0.53
N ASP A 39 -7.91 23.46 -0.78
CA ASP A 39 -8.55 24.48 -1.60
C ASP A 39 -9.97 24.81 -1.11
N LEU A 40 -10.73 23.79 -0.67
CA LEU A 40 -12.06 24.01 -0.09
C LEU A 40 -12.00 24.80 1.22
N ILE A 41 -10.99 24.55 2.06
CA ILE A 41 -10.78 25.32 3.30
C ILE A 41 -10.50 26.78 2.97
N GLN A 42 -9.60 27.05 2.02
CA GLN A 42 -9.29 28.41 1.58
C GLN A 42 -10.53 29.11 1.00
N LEU A 43 -11.31 28.41 0.17
CA LEU A 43 -12.56 28.94 -0.38
C LEU A 43 -13.57 29.26 0.73
N ARG A 44 -13.72 28.39 1.73
CA ARG A 44 -14.59 28.64 2.89
C ARG A 44 -14.17 29.89 3.66
N GLN A 45 -12.88 30.09 3.87
CA GLN A 45 -12.35 31.29 4.51
C GLN A 45 -12.66 32.56 3.69
N ALA A 46 -12.45 32.52 2.37
CA ALA A 46 -12.77 33.63 1.48
C ALA A 46 -14.28 33.96 1.47
N VAL A 47 -15.13 32.94 1.43
CA VAL A 47 -16.60 33.09 1.54
C VAL A 47 -16.96 33.72 2.89
N ALA A 48 -16.37 33.27 4.00
CA ALA A 48 -16.61 33.82 5.33
C ALA A 48 -16.20 35.29 5.42
N GLN A 49 -15.05 35.66 4.84
CA GLN A 49 -14.60 37.05 4.79
C GLN A 49 -15.55 37.92 3.95
N ALA A 50 -16.04 37.42 2.82
CA ALA A 50 -17.04 38.13 2.00
C ALA A 50 -18.35 38.35 2.77
N ILE A 51 -18.84 37.34 3.49
CA ILE A 51 -20.02 37.45 4.36
C ILE A 51 -19.79 38.46 5.50
N ALA A 52 -18.60 38.47 6.10
CA ALA A 52 -18.26 39.41 7.16
C ALA A 52 -18.27 40.86 6.65
N THR A 53 -17.70 41.11 5.47
CA THR A 53 -17.76 42.42 4.80
C THR A 53 -19.20 42.82 4.48
N GLN A 54 -20.01 41.89 3.96
CA GLN A 54 -21.44 42.12 3.70
C GLN A 54 -22.19 42.55 4.97
N LYS A 55 -22.03 41.81 6.06
CA LYS A 55 -22.66 42.14 7.35
C LYS A 55 -22.19 43.47 7.91
N ARG A 56 -20.92 43.83 7.70
CA ARG A 56 -20.40 45.14 8.10
C ARG A 56 -21.10 46.26 7.32
N THR A 57 -21.20 46.15 6.00
CA THR A 57 -21.91 47.13 5.15
C THR A 57 -23.40 47.22 5.54
N GLU A 58 -24.05 46.08 5.83
CA GLU A 58 -25.43 46.04 6.30
C GLU A 58 -25.62 46.79 7.63
N ARG A 59 -24.72 46.61 8.60
CA ARG A 59 -24.75 47.35 9.87
C ARG A 59 -24.55 48.84 9.66
N GLN A 60 -23.63 49.24 8.78
CA GLN A 60 -23.40 50.65 8.45
C GLN A 60 -24.65 51.27 7.80
N TYR A 61 -25.27 50.57 6.85
CA TYR A 61 -26.53 50.99 6.22
C TYR A 61 -27.62 51.21 7.27
N SER A 62 -27.82 50.23 8.16
CA SER A 62 -28.83 50.31 9.23
C SER A 62 -28.56 51.50 10.16
N GLN A 63 -27.30 51.69 10.57
CA GLN A 63 -26.90 52.81 11.42
C GLN A 63 -27.17 54.18 10.75
N SER A 64 -26.78 54.35 9.48
CA SER A 64 -27.03 55.59 8.73
C SER A 64 -28.53 55.88 8.62
N LYS A 65 -29.34 54.84 8.36
CA LYS A 65 -30.80 54.99 8.32
C LYS A 65 -31.38 55.39 9.67
N THR A 66 -30.99 54.74 10.76
CA THR A 66 -31.42 55.12 12.12
C THR A 66 -31.04 56.55 12.46
N THR A 67 -29.81 56.98 12.12
CA THR A 67 -29.38 58.35 12.37
C THR A 67 -30.13 59.37 11.50
N ALA A 68 -30.49 59.04 10.26
CA ALA A 68 -31.37 59.87 9.44
C ALA A 68 -32.76 60.04 10.09
N ASP A 69 -33.35 58.95 10.58
CA ASP A 69 -34.65 58.99 11.27
C ASP A 69 -34.60 59.81 12.57
N GLU A 70 -33.48 59.75 13.31
CA GLU A 70 -33.25 60.61 14.48
C GLU A 70 -33.20 62.09 14.11
N TRP A 71 -32.47 62.46 13.05
CA TRP A 71 -32.43 63.84 12.56
C TRP A 71 -33.80 64.32 12.10
N TYR A 72 -34.60 63.42 11.50
CA TYR A 72 -35.97 63.75 11.14
C TYR A 72 -36.84 64.07 12.35
N ARG A 73 -36.78 63.24 13.41
CA ARG A 73 -37.49 63.50 14.66
C ARG A 73 -37.06 64.82 15.31
N ARG A 74 -35.76 65.14 15.26
CA ARG A 74 -35.23 66.43 15.75
C ARG A 74 -35.77 67.61 14.94
N ALA A 75 -35.83 67.49 13.61
CA ALA A 75 -36.41 68.52 12.75
C ALA A 75 -37.89 68.77 13.07
N GLN A 76 -38.68 67.70 13.28
CA GLN A 76 -40.08 67.81 13.69
C GLN A 76 -40.24 68.53 15.03
N LEU A 77 -39.40 68.20 16.01
CA LEU A 77 -39.41 68.86 17.33
C LEU A 77 -39.05 70.35 17.24
N ALA A 78 -38.02 70.70 16.45
CA ALA A 78 -37.63 72.10 16.23
C ALA A 78 -38.77 72.90 15.58
N LEU A 79 -39.43 72.32 14.57
CA LEU A 79 -40.57 72.95 13.91
C LEU A 79 -41.76 73.16 14.85
N GLN A 80 -42.06 72.18 15.72
CA GLN A 80 -43.09 72.32 16.76
C GLN A 80 -42.81 73.46 17.74
N LYS A 81 -41.54 73.78 17.97
CA LYS A 81 -41.09 74.89 18.82
C LYS A 81 -40.96 76.22 18.08
N GLY A 82 -41.26 76.27 16.78
CA GLY A 82 -41.11 77.46 15.95
C GLY A 82 -39.67 77.80 15.56
N GLU A 83 -38.71 76.90 15.82
CA GLU A 83 -37.30 77.08 15.47
C GLU A 83 -37.02 76.58 14.04
N GLU A 84 -37.48 77.34 13.04
CA GLU A 84 -37.45 76.92 11.64
C GLU A 84 -36.03 76.72 11.09
N GLU A 85 -35.08 77.58 11.45
CA GLU A 85 -33.68 77.45 11.02
C GLU A 85 -33.03 76.17 11.58
N LEU A 86 -33.29 75.83 12.85
CA LEU A 86 -32.79 74.58 13.45
C LEU A 86 -33.42 73.35 12.76
N ALA A 87 -34.70 73.43 12.38
CA ALA A 87 -35.36 72.39 11.62
C ALA A 87 -34.72 72.20 10.23
N ARG A 88 -34.38 73.29 9.52
CA ARG A 88 -33.66 73.22 8.24
C ARG A 88 -32.30 72.55 8.39
N GLU A 89 -31.50 72.94 9.39
CA GLU A 89 -30.19 72.32 9.64
C GLU A 89 -30.31 70.82 9.93
N ALA A 90 -31.29 70.41 10.74
CA ALA A 90 -31.56 69.01 11.02
C ALA A 90 -31.93 68.23 9.75
N LEU A 91 -32.73 68.82 8.84
CA LEU A 91 -33.07 68.21 7.55
C LEU A 91 -31.86 68.10 6.61
N VAL A 92 -30.95 69.08 6.60
CA VAL A 92 -29.69 68.98 5.83
C VAL A 92 -28.86 67.80 6.33
N ARG A 93 -28.74 67.63 7.65
CA ARG A 93 -28.04 66.48 8.24
C ARG A 93 -28.74 65.17 7.90
N ARG A 94 -30.07 65.09 8.05
CA ARG A 94 -30.87 63.92 7.63
C ARG A 94 -30.53 63.52 6.19
N LYS A 95 -30.59 64.47 5.26
CA LYS A 95 -30.33 64.21 3.84
C LYS A 95 -28.95 63.59 3.60
N SER A 96 -27.92 64.09 4.28
CA SER A 96 -26.56 63.52 4.18
C SER A 96 -26.48 62.04 4.66
N TYR A 97 -27.20 61.69 5.72
CA TYR A 97 -27.26 60.31 6.21
C TYR A 97 -28.13 59.41 5.32
N GLU A 98 -29.19 59.95 4.71
CA GLU A 98 -29.98 59.24 3.70
C GLU A 98 -29.16 58.91 2.46
N GLU A 99 -28.41 59.88 1.93
CA GLU A 99 -27.50 59.66 0.79
C GLU A 99 -26.45 58.59 1.11
N THR A 100 -25.89 58.63 2.32
CA THR A 100 -24.96 57.60 2.81
C THR A 100 -25.63 56.22 2.88
N ALA A 101 -26.85 56.14 3.41
CA ALA A 101 -27.61 54.90 3.48
C ALA A 101 -27.91 54.35 2.07
N THR A 102 -28.32 55.19 1.13
CA THR A 102 -28.55 54.79 -0.27
C THR A 102 -27.29 54.24 -0.93
N ALA A 103 -26.13 54.88 -0.73
CA ALA A 103 -24.86 54.38 -1.24
C ALA A 103 -24.49 53.00 -0.65
N MET A 104 -24.64 52.83 0.67
CA MET A 104 -24.37 51.55 1.35
C MET A 104 -25.37 50.46 0.92
N GLN A 105 -26.63 50.82 0.66
CA GLN A 105 -27.64 49.90 0.16
C GLN A 105 -27.26 49.38 -1.23
N ALA A 106 -26.84 50.25 -2.14
CA ALA A 106 -26.38 49.86 -3.47
C ALA A 106 -25.18 48.91 -3.40
N GLN A 107 -24.22 49.20 -2.52
CA GLN A 107 -23.07 48.33 -2.26
C GLN A 107 -23.51 46.97 -1.67
N LEU A 108 -24.46 46.97 -0.73
CA LEU A 108 -24.99 45.75 -0.13
C LEU A 108 -25.65 44.85 -1.17
N THR A 109 -26.44 45.40 -2.10
CA THR A 109 -27.07 44.64 -3.18
C THR A 109 -26.05 43.94 -4.07
N GLN A 110 -24.94 44.61 -4.41
CA GLN A 110 -23.86 44.00 -5.17
C GLN A 110 -23.17 42.88 -4.37
N GLN A 111 -22.88 43.12 -3.09
CA GLN A 111 -22.25 42.14 -2.22
C GLN A 111 -23.11 40.89 -2.02
N VAL A 112 -24.43 41.02 -1.90
CA VAL A 112 -25.36 39.88 -1.80
C VAL A 112 -25.18 38.95 -3.00
N GLY A 113 -25.19 39.48 -4.22
CA GLY A 113 -25.01 38.67 -5.44
C GLY A 113 -23.65 37.97 -5.48
N VAL A 114 -22.57 38.66 -5.09
CA VAL A 114 -21.22 38.07 -5.01
C VAL A 114 -21.17 36.95 -3.97
N VAL A 115 -21.69 37.18 -2.77
CA VAL A 115 -21.70 36.20 -1.68
C VAL A 115 -22.51 34.97 -2.06
N ASP A 116 -23.67 35.14 -2.71
CA ASP A 116 -24.49 34.01 -3.15
C ASP A 116 -23.80 33.21 -4.25
N GLN A 117 -23.14 33.86 -5.21
CA GLN A 117 -22.34 33.18 -6.20
C GLN A 117 -21.18 32.39 -5.57
N LEU A 118 -20.48 32.96 -4.58
CA LEU A 118 -19.41 32.29 -3.85
C LEU A 118 -19.92 31.08 -3.07
N LYS A 119 -21.08 31.18 -2.40
CA LYS A 119 -21.73 30.04 -1.72
C LYS A 119 -22.11 28.92 -2.68
N GLN A 120 -22.69 29.25 -3.83
CA GLN A 120 -23.04 28.26 -4.85
C GLN A 120 -21.79 27.55 -5.39
N ASN A 121 -20.74 28.31 -5.66
CA ASN A 121 -19.45 27.81 -6.11
C ASN A 121 -18.81 26.87 -5.08
N MET A 122 -18.86 27.23 -3.79
CA MET A 122 -18.40 26.39 -2.70
C MET A 122 -19.15 25.06 -2.65
N ARG A 123 -20.48 25.06 -2.73
CA ARG A 123 -21.29 23.82 -2.77
C ARG A 123 -20.95 22.94 -3.98
N LYS A 124 -20.72 23.55 -5.14
CA LYS A 124 -20.27 22.81 -6.34
C LYS A 124 -18.92 22.14 -6.10
N LEU A 125 -17.98 22.82 -5.46
CA LEU A 125 -16.67 22.26 -5.12
C LEU A 125 -16.80 21.10 -4.13
N GLU A 126 -17.64 21.24 -3.09
CA GLU A 126 -17.93 20.17 -2.13
C GLU A 126 -18.47 18.91 -2.81
N ASN A 127 -19.42 19.06 -3.72
CA ASN A 127 -19.95 17.95 -4.51
C ASN A 127 -18.87 17.30 -5.38
N LYS A 128 -18.02 18.11 -6.03
CA LYS A 128 -16.92 17.59 -6.86
C LYS A 128 -15.85 16.86 -6.06
N ILE A 129 -15.56 17.31 -4.85
CA ILE A 129 -14.66 16.60 -3.92
C ILE A 129 -15.26 15.27 -3.50
N SER A 130 -16.56 15.22 -3.21
CA SER A 130 -17.25 13.98 -2.90
C SER A 130 -17.18 12.98 -4.08
N GLU A 131 -17.48 13.43 -5.30
CA GLU A 131 -17.32 12.63 -6.51
C GLU A 131 -15.87 12.13 -6.71
N ALA A 132 -14.89 13.00 -6.46
CA ALA A 132 -13.48 12.66 -6.58
C ALA A 132 -13.05 11.59 -5.56
N LYS A 133 -13.55 11.65 -4.32
CA LYS A 133 -13.32 10.63 -3.30
C LYS A 133 -13.84 9.26 -3.73
N THR A 134 -15.10 9.19 -4.17
CA THR A 134 -15.69 7.93 -4.66
C THR A 134 -14.91 7.37 -5.85
N LYS A 135 -14.49 8.23 -6.79
CA LYS A 135 -13.67 7.81 -7.92
C LYS A 135 -12.29 7.32 -7.50
N LYS A 136 -11.63 8.02 -6.56
CA LYS A 136 -10.36 7.59 -5.97
C LYS A 136 -10.49 6.16 -5.44
N ASP A 137 -11.46 5.89 -4.58
CA ASP A 137 -11.62 4.58 -3.95
C ASP A 137 -11.87 3.47 -4.99
N LEU A 138 -12.67 3.76 -6.01
CA LEU A 138 -12.89 2.85 -7.15
C LEU A 138 -11.59 2.58 -7.92
N TYR A 139 -10.80 3.61 -8.22
CA TYR A 139 -9.56 3.45 -8.96
C TYR A 139 -8.48 2.73 -8.15
N ILE A 140 -8.39 2.98 -6.85
CA ILE A 140 -7.50 2.23 -5.94
C ILE A 140 -7.88 0.75 -5.95
N ALA A 141 -9.18 0.42 -5.80
CA ALA A 141 -9.64 -0.97 -5.84
C ALA A 141 -9.30 -1.66 -7.18
N ARG A 142 -9.49 -0.95 -8.30
CA ARG A 142 -9.11 -1.46 -9.63
C ARG A 142 -7.61 -1.64 -9.79
N ALA A 143 -6.80 -0.68 -9.32
CA ALA A 143 -5.35 -0.76 -9.38
C ALA A 143 -4.82 -1.95 -8.56
N ARG A 144 -5.35 -2.16 -7.35
CA ARG A 144 -5.01 -3.32 -6.50
C ARG A 144 -5.40 -4.65 -7.15
N SER A 145 -6.60 -4.72 -7.74
CA SER A 145 -7.05 -5.91 -8.48
C SER A 145 -6.15 -6.21 -9.69
N ALA A 146 -5.84 -5.19 -10.49
CA ALA A 146 -4.94 -5.34 -11.64
C ALA A 146 -3.53 -5.79 -11.20
N LYS A 147 -2.99 -5.22 -10.11
CA LYS A 147 -1.70 -5.63 -9.53
C LYS A 147 -1.73 -7.07 -9.05
N ALA A 148 -2.81 -7.52 -8.41
CA ALA A 148 -2.98 -8.91 -7.99
C ALA A 148 -3.07 -9.86 -9.20
N THR A 149 -3.82 -9.50 -10.25
CA THR A 149 -3.88 -10.28 -11.51
C THR A 149 -2.52 -10.35 -12.18
N GLN A 150 -1.78 -9.24 -12.24
CA GLN A 150 -0.42 -9.22 -12.79
C GLN A 150 0.50 -10.15 -11.99
N GLN A 151 0.49 -10.08 -10.66
CA GLN A 151 1.27 -10.97 -9.80
C GLN A 151 0.92 -12.45 -10.02
N ILE A 152 -0.37 -12.80 -10.12
CA ILE A 152 -0.80 -14.17 -10.43
C ILE A 152 -0.28 -14.61 -11.80
N ASN A 153 -0.37 -13.76 -12.82
CA ASN A 153 0.12 -14.06 -14.16
C ASN A 153 1.65 -14.17 -14.22
N GLU A 154 2.39 -13.36 -13.48
CA GLU A 154 3.84 -13.45 -13.34
C GLU A 154 4.23 -14.75 -12.60
N MET A 155 3.50 -15.11 -11.54
CA MET A 155 3.69 -16.38 -10.83
C MET A 155 3.34 -17.57 -11.74
N MET A 156 2.26 -17.52 -12.53
CA MET A 156 1.91 -18.57 -13.49
C MET A 156 2.86 -18.64 -14.69
N GLY A 157 3.38 -17.50 -15.14
CA GLY A 157 4.40 -17.42 -16.18
C GLY A 157 5.76 -17.97 -15.70
N ASN A 158 6.11 -17.71 -14.43
CA ASN A 158 7.30 -18.29 -13.77
C ASN A 158 7.10 -19.74 -13.32
N VAL A 159 5.86 -20.14 -13.02
CA VAL A 159 5.42 -21.55 -12.95
C VAL A 159 5.06 -22.00 -14.36
N GLY A 160 5.96 -21.70 -15.31
CA GLY A 160 5.88 -22.25 -16.64
C GLY A 160 5.73 -23.77 -16.50
N THR A 161 4.77 -24.32 -17.22
CA THR A 161 4.43 -25.73 -17.38
C THR A 161 5.62 -26.66 -17.69
N GLY A 162 6.83 -26.12 -17.85
CA GLY A 162 8.08 -26.85 -17.94
C GLY A 162 8.77 -27.18 -16.61
N SER A 163 8.66 -26.39 -15.52
CA SER A 163 9.54 -26.62 -14.34
C SER A 163 9.10 -27.79 -13.46
N ALA A 164 7.79 -27.96 -13.26
CA ALA A 164 7.23 -29.10 -12.52
C ALA A 164 7.32 -30.40 -13.33
N MET A 165 7.13 -30.32 -14.66
CA MET A 165 7.22 -31.48 -15.56
C MET A 165 8.69 -31.91 -15.77
N GLN A 166 9.62 -30.96 -15.94
CA GLN A 166 11.06 -31.25 -15.96
C GLN A 166 11.61 -31.76 -14.62
N ALA A 167 10.95 -31.47 -13.50
CA ALA A 167 11.30 -32.06 -12.21
C ALA A 167 10.85 -33.52 -12.13
N PHE A 168 9.69 -33.84 -12.72
CA PHE A 168 9.23 -35.22 -12.91
C PHE A 168 10.13 -36.00 -13.87
N ASP A 169 10.45 -35.45 -15.05
CA ASP A 169 11.32 -36.10 -16.04
C ASP A 169 12.72 -36.41 -15.45
N ARG A 170 13.28 -35.47 -14.67
CA ARG A 170 14.56 -35.69 -13.96
C ARG A 170 14.48 -36.76 -12.87
N MET A 171 13.32 -36.92 -12.25
CA MET A 171 13.10 -37.95 -11.23
C MET A 171 12.94 -39.33 -11.90
N GLU A 172 12.24 -39.39 -13.03
CA GLU A 172 12.10 -40.61 -13.85
C GLU A 172 13.46 -41.09 -14.37
N GLU A 173 14.30 -40.20 -14.91
CA GLU A 173 15.65 -40.54 -15.36
C GLU A 173 16.54 -41.05 -14.20
N LYS A 174 16.41 -40.45 -13.01
CA LYS A 174 17.13 -40.89 -11.81
C LYS A 174 16.68 -42.29 -11.35
N VAL A 175 15.37 -42.57 -11.42
CA VAL A 175 14.81 -43.89 -11.06
C VAL A 175 15.29 -44.94 -12.05
N LEU A 176 15.20 -44.69 -13.36
CA LEU A 176 15.71 -45.59 -14.40
C LEU A 176 17.21 -45.88 -14.22
N GLN A 177 18.00 -44.87 -13.84
CA GLN A 177 19.44 -45.06 -13.60
C GLN A 177 19.72 -45.92 -12.35
N LEU A 178 18.90 -45.78 -11.30
CA LEU A 178 18.99 -46.61 -10.09
C LEU A 178 18.53 -48.04 -10.36
N GLU A 179 17.49 -48.23 -11.17
CA GLU A 179 17.02 -49.56 -11.62
C GLU A 179 18.10 -50.25 -12.45
N ALA A 180 18.67 -49.58 -13.46
CA ALA A 180 19.76 -50.10 -14.26
C ALA A 180 21.02 -50.43 -13.43
N GLN A 181 21.32 -49.63 -12.40
CA GLN A 181 22.43 -49.90 -11.49
C GLN A 181 22.15 -51.12 -10.59
N SER A 182 20.90 -51.32 -10.16
CA SER A 182 20.48 -52.50 -9.42
C SER A 182 20.52 -53.76 -10.27
N GLU A 183 20.09 -53.69 -11.53
CA GLU A 183 20.22 -54.78 -12.50
C GLU A 183 21.69 -55.13 -12.74
N ALA A 184 22.55 -54.15 -12.97
CA ALA A 184 24.00 -54.36 -13.14
C ALA A 184 24.67 -54.96 -11.89
N ILE A 185 24.26 -54.57 -10.68
CA ILE A 185 24.76 -55.18 -9.43
C ILE A 185 24.28 -56.63 -9.31
N THR A 186 23.06 -56.94 -9.74
CA THR A 186 22.53 -58.30 -9.74
C THR A 186 23.29 -59.19 -10.72
N GLU A 187 23.60 -58.67 -11.91
CA GLU A 187 24.37 -59.36 -12.94
C GLU A 187 25.84 -59.56 -12.51
N LEU A 188 26.48 -58.54 -11.92
CA LEU A 188 27.82 -58.67 -11.32
C LEU A 188 27.85 -59.62 -10.11
N SER A 189 26.76 -59.68 -9.34
CA SER A 189 26.64 -60.63 -8.22
C SER A 189 26.42 -62.07 -8.69
N MET A 190 25.79 -62.27 -9.86
CA MET A 190 25.75 -63.58 -10.50
C MET A 190 27.15 -63.99 -11.01
N ASP A 191 27.92 -63.08 -11.60
CA ASP A 191 29.30 -63.34 -12.03
C ASP A 191 30.24 -63.68 -10.85
N ASP A 192 30.11 -63.02 -9.69
CA ASP A 192 30.91 -63.36 -8.49
C ASP A 192 30.45 -64.68 -7.85
N LEU A 193 29.18 -65.08 -7.99
CA LEU A 193 28.69 -66.38 -7.53
C LEU A 193 29.18 -67.52 -8.44
N GLU A 194 29.16 -67.33 -9.75
CA GLU A 194 29.63 -68.30 -10.75
C GLU A 194 31.15 -68.52 -10.61
N GLN A 195 31.93 -67.45 -10.43
CA GLN A 195 33.37 -67.55 -10.14
C GLN A 195 33.68 -68.24 -8.80
N ARG A 196 32.79 -68.15 -7.80
CA ARG A 196 32.92 -68.90 -6.54
C ARG A 196 32.57 -70.38 -6.70
N PHE A 197 31.67 -70.73 -7.62
CA PHE A 197 31.39 -72.13 -7.96
C PHE A 197 32.52 -72.76 -8.79
N GLU A 198 33.13 -72.03 -9.73
CA GLU A 198 34.34 -72.50 -10.44
C GLU A 198 35.52 -72.74 -9.48
N LYS A 199 35.72 -71.86 -8.49
CA LYS A 199 36.79 -72.03 -7.48
C LYS A 199 36.53 -73.17 -6.50
N LEU A 200 35.28 -73.57 -6.28
CA LEU A 200 34.95 -74.75 -5.47
C LEU A 200 35.09 -76.07 -6.25
N GLY A 201 35.07 -76.03 -7.58
CA GLY A 201 35.26 -77.20 -8.45
C GLY A 201 36.73 -77.55 -8.75
N GLN A 202 37.69 -76.76 -8.27
CA GLN A 202 39.11 -76.83 -8.68
C GLN A 202 40.08 -76.96 -7.49
N ALA A 203 39.65 -77.60 -6.40
CA ALA A 203 40.45 -77.85 -5.20
C ALA A 203 40.47 -79.34 -4.82
N ASP A 204 40.76 -80.21 -5.80
CA ASP A 204 41.20 -81.60 -5.60
C ASP A 204 42.58 -81.75 -6.28
N ASP A 205 43.67 -81.32 -5.62
CA ASP A 205 45.02 -81.92 -5.78
C ASP A 205 46.02 -81.37 -4.73
N ILE A 206 45.79 -81.68 -3.45
CA ILE A 206 46.72 -81.34 -2.34
C ILE A 206 47.87 -82.36 -2.23
N ASP A 207 47.94 -83.36 -3.11
CA ASP A 207 49.02 -84.34 -3.15
C ASP A 207 50.32 -83.79 -3.78
N ALA A 208 50.23 -82.74 -4.61
CA ALA A 208 51.39 -82.07 -5.22
C ALA A 208 52.14 -81.11 -4.25
N GLU A 209 51.47 -80.63 -3.19
CA GLU A 209 52.03 -79.65 -2.26
C GLU A 209 52.88 -80.30 -1.14
N LEU A 210 52.71 -81.62 -0.93
CA LEU A 210 53.41 -82.44 0.05
C LEU A 210 54.89 -82.71 -0.28
N GLU A 211 55.26 -82.72 -1.57
CA GLU A 211 56.66 -82.91 -2.01
C GLU A 211 57.49 -81.62 -1.98
N SER A 212 56.86 -80.45 -2.13
CA SER A 212 57.59 -79.17 -2.22
C SER A 212 57.97 -78.56 -0.86
N MET A 213 57.20 -78.82 0.21
CA MET A 213 57.48 -78.23 1.53
C MET A 213 58.43 -79.04 2.42
N LYS A 214 58.76 -80.29 2.05
CA LYS A 214 59.84 -81.06 2.68
C LYS A 214 61.23 -80.44 2.41
N SER A 215 61.36 -79.63 1.36
CA SER A 215 62.56 -78.84 1.02
C SER A 215 62.61 -77.43 1.63
N GLN A 216 61.61 -77.03 2.44
CA GLN A 216 61.59 -75.76 3.18
C GLN A 216 61.30 -75.97 4.68
N ALA A 217 61.75 -77.08 5.25
CA ALA A 217 61.98 -77.13 6.70
C ALA A 217 63.17 -76.23 7.07
N LEU A 218 63.15 -75.65 8.28
CA LEU A 218 64.27 -75.01 8.99
C LEU A 218 64.38 -73.47 8.87
N SER A 219 63.53 -72.77 9.63
CA SER A 219 63.77 -71.49 10.34
C SER A 219 62.41 -70.79 10.53
N GLY A 220 61.65 -71.15 11.56
CA GLY A 220 61.60 -70.33 12.78
C GLY A 220 60.41 -69.37 12.70
N THR A 221 59.18 -69.82 13.01
CA THR A 221 58.58 -69.72 14.37
C THR A 221 58.35 -68.26 14.76
N SER A 222 57.16 -67.74 15.05
CA SER A 222 55.80 -68.25 15.25
C SER A 222 54.95 -67.00 15.55
N SER A 223 53.77 -66.86 14.95
CA SER A 223 52.47 -67.06 15.64
C SER A 223 52.07 -65.87 16.53
N THR A 224 50.84 -65.40 16.64
CA THR A 224 49.49 -65.74 16.16
C THR A 224 48.59 -64.65 16.77
N VAL A 225 47.67 -64.05 16.01
CA VAL A 225 46.21 -64.29 16.10
C VAL A 225 45.61 -64.03 17.49
N GLN A 226 44.62 -63.13 17.60
CA GLN A 226 43.23 -63.45 17.96
C GLN A 226 42.38 -62.17 18.08
N LEU A 227 41.31 -62.07 17.29
CA LEU A 227 40.04 -61.54 17.78
C LEU A 227 39.24 -62.73 18.33
N PRO A 228 38.36 -62.52 19.33
CA PRO A 228 36.95 -62.67 18.99
C PRO A 228 35.98 -61.73 19.73
N ALA A 229 34.94 -61.37 18.97
CA ALA A 229 33.51 -61.38 19.31
C ALA A 229 33.00 -60.79 20.65
N SER A 230 32.08 -59.83 20.45
CA SER A 230 30.75 -59.70 21.08
C SER A 230 30.62 -59.56 22.61
N GLN A 231 30.09 -58.41 23.03
CA GLN A 231 29.19 -58.21 24.19
C GLN A 231 28.80 -56.72 24.23
N SER A 232 27.57 -56.34 23.87
CA SER A 232 26.35 -56.29 24.71
C SER A 232 26.14 -54.92 25.36
N ALA A 233 24.85 -54.56 25.47
CA ALA A 233 24.25 -53.57 26.37
C ALA A 233 24.02 -52.14 25.83
N ASP A 234 22.90 -52.03 25.10
CA ASP A 234 21.73 -51.21 25.45
C ASP A 234 21.89 -49.72 25.86
N PRO A 235 21.46 -48.79 24.98
CA PRO A 235 21.40 -47.35 25.24
C PRO A 235 20.21 -46.89 26.11
N GLU A 236 19.50 -47.79 26.81
CA GLU A 236 18.36 -47.44 27.68
C GLU A 236 18.73 -47.16 29.13
N LEU A 237 19.88 -47.65 29.62
CA LEU A 237 20.31 -47.43 31.01
C LEU A 237 20.91 -46.04 31.29
N GLU A 238 21.33 -45.31 30.25
CA GLU A 238 21.80 -43.91 30.39
C GLU A 238 20.66 -42.90 30.40
N LYS A 239 19.56 -43.18 29.68
CA LYS A 239 18.40 -42.27 29.63
C LYS A 239 17.62 -42.21 30.94
N LEU A 240 17.55 -43.31 31.69
CA LEU A 240 16.94 -43.32 33.03
C LEU A 240 17.78 -42.61 34.10
N ARG A 241 19.11 -42.48 33.90
CA ARG A 241 20.00 -41.78 34.84
C ARG A 241 19.97 -40.26 34.67
N GLN A 242 19.62 -39.76 33.48
CA GLN A 242 19.46 -38.32 33.25
C GLN A 242 18.12 -37.77 33.74
N GLN A 243 17.02 -38.54 33.65
CA GLN A 243 15.70 -38.06 34.09
C GLN A 243 15.50 -37.94 35.61
N ILE A 244 16.34 -38.57 36.43
CA ILE A 244 16.25 -38.49 37.90
C ILE A 244 17.12 -37.35 38.47
N ARG A 245 17.97 -36.72 37.66
CA ARG A 245 18.89 -35.67 38.13
C ARG A 245 18.36 -34.23 37.93
N GLU A 246 17.24 -34.04 37.22
CA GLU A 246 16.70 -32.70 36.92
C GLU A 246 15.22 -32.49 37.33
N GLY A 247 14.70 -33.33 38.23
CA GLY A 247 13.41 -33.10 38.93
C GLY A 247 13.62 -32.99 40.43
#